data_AF-A0A2K9BY57-F1
#
_entry.id   AF-A0A2K9BY57-F1
#
_cell.length_a   1.000
_cell.length_b   1.000
_cell.length_c   1.000
_cell.angle_alpha   90.00
_cell.angle_beta   90.00
_cell.angle_gamma   90.00
#
_symmetry.space_group_name_H-M   'P 1'
#
loop_
_entity.id
_entity.type
_entity.pdbx_description
1 polymer ?
#
loop_
_entity_poly.entity_id
_entity_poly.type
_entity_poly.pdbx_seq_one_letter_code
_entity_poly.pdbx_strand_id
1 'polypeptide(L)'
;MKFKTWSFYLANDLLDVEGNSLIKGEFILVCLRPDVLKPNRILGFGIEKELGTTKVVDLQNRILTNQNVTDIFTNKIGVVEASSIKELIVKDENLSLISIREENIKTIIETYSVFVKGNVIEFDSNDFDSIDKLEAANEIFTELNLKSMSINQLLNTINSGMNDYYGKLNELRNPEISETDKIQKTLGLSTLQGNLILFFEETLRKMDGLIGKQHEEIAELKKQIMKK
;
A
#
# COMPACT_ATOMS: atom_id res chain seq x y z
N MET A 1 12.14 -19.29 3.38
CA MET A 1 10.79 -19.50 3.95
C MET A 1 9.80 -19.03 2.92
N LYS A 2 8.73 -19.79 2.67
CA LYS A 2 7.72 -19.40 1.70
C LYS A 2 6.68 -18.48 2.34
N PHE A 3 6.37 -17.40 1.66
CA PHE A 3 5.37 -16.43 2.05
C PHE A 3 4.29 -16.33 0.98
N LYS A 4 3.11 -15.89 1.41
CA LYS A 4 1.99 -15.52 0.54
C LYS A 4 1.61 -14.08 0.81
N THR A 5 1.42 -13.31 -0.25
CA THR A 5 0.81 -11.97 -0.12
C THR A 5 -0.59 -12.08 0.46
N TRP A 6 -1.08 -11.00 1.09
CA TRP A 6 -2.39 -10.91 1.72
C TRP A 6 -2.68 -12.00 2.76
N SER A 7 -1.64 -12.57 3.35
CA SER A 7 -1.74 -13.66 4.33
C SER A 7 -1.11 -13.24 5.66
N PHE A 8 -1.51 -13.92 6.74
CA PHE A 8 -1.17 -13.50 8.10
C PHE A 8 0.05 -14.25 8.63
N TYR A 9 0.92 -13.57 9.35
CA TYR A 9 2.09 -14.15 10.01
C TYR A 9 2.27 -13.51 11.38
N LEU A 10 3.05 -14.13 12.25
CA LEU A 10 3.62 -13.47 13.43
C LEU A 10 4.93 -12.83 13.04
N ALA A 11 5.19 -11.62 13.54
CA ALA A 11 6.46 -10.94 13.36
C ALA A 11 6.79 -10.08 14.58
N ASN A 12 8.02 -9.58 14.66
CA ASN A 12 8.46 -8.69 15.73
C ASN A 12 8.91 -7.36 15.15
N ASP A 13 8.56 -6.28 15.85
CA ASP A 13 9.03 -4.92 15.57
C ASP A 13 8.71 -4.43 14.15
N LEU A 14 7.55 -3.79 13.99
CA LEU A 14 7.21 -3.11 12.74
C LEU A 14 7.91 -1.76 12.69
N LEU A 15 8.65 -1.49 11.63
CA LEU A 15 9.36 -0.24 11.41
C LEU A 15 8.75 0.53 10.23
N ASP A 16 8.76 1.86 10.28
CA ASP A 16 8.49 2.68 9.09
C ASP A 16 9.69 2.68 8.13
N VAL A 17 9.56 3.41 7.02
CA VAL A 17 10.61 3.56 6.00
C VAL A 17 11.87 4.28 6.51
N GLU A 18 11.73 5.09 7.57
CA GLU A 18 12.82 5.83 8.22
C GLU A 18 13.51 4.99 9.31
N GLY A 19 12.92 3.85 9.69
CA GLY A 19 13.40 2.95 10.73
C GLY A 19 12.83 3.25 12.13
N ASN A 20 11.86 4.16 12.25
CA ASN A 20 11.16 4.38 13.51
C ASN A 20 10.19 3.22 13.77
N SER A 21 10.04 2.83 15.03
CA SER A 21 9.14 1.74 15.39
C SER A 21 7.68 2.19 15.40
N LEU A 22 6.87 1.52 14.57
CA LEU A 22 5.41 1.66 14.51
C LEU A 22 4.70 0.73 15.49
N ILE A 23 5.22 -0.48 15.67
CA ILE A 23 4.77 -1.45 16.69
C ILE A 23 6.01 -2.08 17.30
N LYS A 24 6.11 -2.11 18.63
CA LYS A 24 7.20 -2.76 19.36
C LYS A 24 6.76 -4.14 19.84
N GLY A 25 7.63 -5.13 19.72
CA GLY A 25 7.38 -6.52 20.11
C GLY A 25 6.55 -7.30 19.10
N GLU A 26 5.94 -8.38 19.56
CA GLU A 26 5.23 -9.34 18.71
C GLU A 26 3.88 -8.78 18.23
N PHE A 27 3.61 -8.92 16.94
CA PHE A 27 2.37 -8.49 16.28
C PHE A 27 1.97 -9.46 15.16
N ILE A 28 0.76 -9.30 14.64
CA ILE A 28 0.30 -10.05 13.47
C ILE A 28 0.57 -9.22 12.22
N LEU A 29 1.42 -9.74 11.34
CA LEU A 29 1.76 -9.18 10.04
C LEU A 29 0.75 -9.63 8.98
N VAL A 30 0.23 -8.68 8.21
CA VAL A 30 -0.32 -8.94 6.87
C VAL A 30 0.79 -8.74 5.86
N CYS A 31 1.25 -9.82 5.25
CA CYS A 31 2.33 -9.79 4.27
C CYS A 31 1.85 -9.17 2.94
N LEU A 32 2.52 -8.14 2.44
CA LEU A 32 2.15 -7.52 1.16
C LEU A 32 3.11 -7.92 0.04
N ARG A 33 4.41 -7.73 0.25
CA ARG A 33 5.47 -8.04 -0.72
C ARG A 33 6.86 -7.91 -0.08
N PRO A 34 7.92 -8.42 -0.71
CA PRO A 34 9.29 -8.05 -0.36
C PRO A 34 9.52 -6.54 -0.43
N ASP A 35 10.38 -6.01 0.46
CA ASP A 35 10.83 -4.61 0.40
C ASP A 35 11.77 -4.43 -0.78
N VAL A 36 11.40 -3.57 -1.73
CA VAL A 36 12.21 -3.27 -2.95
C VAL A 36 13.46 -2.45 -2.67
N LEU A 37 13.63 -1.90 -1.47
CA LEU A 37 14.76 -1.05 -1.14
C LEU A 37 15.89 -1.82 -0.45
N LYS A 38 15.55 -2.89 0.27
CA LYS A 38 16.50 -3.62 1.11
C LYS A 38 16.20 -5.12 1.12
N PRO A 39 17.23 -5.97 0.98
CA PRO A 39 17.05 -7.41 1.04
C PRO A 39 16.61 -7.88 2.44
N ASN A 40 16.07 -9.10 2.51
CA ASN A 40 15.62 -9.75 3.75
C ASN A 40 14.52 -9.01 4.52
N ARG A 41 13.79 -8.10 3.88
CA ARG A 41 12.68 -7.37 4.50
C ARG A 41 11.38 -7.59 3.74
N ILE A 42 10.29 -7.54 4.48
CA ILE A 42 8.93 -7.64 3.95
C ILE A 42 8.17 -6.38 4.31
N LEU A 43 7.51 -5.79 3.32
CA LEU A 43 6.51 -4.75 3.50
C LEU A 43 5.18 -5.40 3.90
N GLY A 44 4.54 -4.86 4.92
CA GLY A 44 3.27 -5.36 5.41
C GLY A 44 2.49 -4.36 6.25
N PHE A 45 1.27 -4.78 6.64
CA PHE A 45 0.52 -4.10 7.68
C PHE A 45 0.69 -4.83 9.02
N GLY A 46 0.76 -4.07 10.11
CA GLY A 46 0.76 -4.61 11.46
C GLY A 46 -0.61 -4.52 12.12
N ILE A 47 -1.05 -5.64 12.69
CA ILE A 47 -2.19 -5.72 13.60
C ILE A 47 -1.63 -6.01 14.99
N GLU A 48 -1.89 -5.11 15.93
CA GLU A 48 -1.51 -5.32 17.33
C GLU A 48 -2.14 -6.60 17.89
N LYS A 49 -1.42 -7.24 18.81
CA LYS A 49 -1.81 -8.55 19.36
C LYS A 49 -3.12 -8.48 20.16
N GLU A 50 -3.42 -7.35 20.79
CA GLU A 50 -4.68 -7.14 21.50
C GLU A 50 -5.86 -7.23 20.52
N LEU A 51 -6.72 -8.23 20.70
CA LEU A 51 -7.82 -8.59 19.78
C LEU A 51 -7.37 -8.90 18.34
N GLY A 52 -6.07 -9.13 18.11
CA GLY A 52 -5.49 -9.34 16.78
C GLY A 52 -6.10 -10.55 16.08
N THR A 53 -6.26 -11.68 16.78
CA THR A 53 -6.88 -12.90 16.22
C THR A 53 -8.32 -12.66 15.76
N THR A 54 -9.11 -11.88 16.51
CA THR A 54 -10.48 -11.54 16.09
C THR A 54 -10.48 -10.74 14.79
N LYS A 55 -9.57 -9.76 14.67
CA LYS A 55 -9.41 -8.95 13.45
C LYS A 55 -8.98 -9.81 12.25
N VAL A 56 -8.11 -10.80 12.47
CA VAL A 56 -7.73 -11.79 11.43
C VAL A 56 -8.94 -12.58 10.96
N VAL A 57 -9.73 -13.12 11.89
CA VAL A 57 -10.95 -13.89 11.56
C VAL A 57 -11.95 -13.02 10.80
N ASP A 58 -12.14 -11.76 11.20
CA ASP A 58 -13.01 -10.81 10.50
C ASP A 58 -12.54 -10.57 9.06
N LEU A 59 -11.23 -10.33 8.85
CA LEU A 59 -10.63 -10.15 7.52
C LEU A 59 -10.76 -11.39 6.61
N GLN A 60 -10.80 -12.59 7.19
CA GLN A 60 -10.94 -13.86 6.47
C GLN A 60 -12.41 -14.25 6.21
N ASN A 61 -13.36 -13.79 7.01
CA ASN A 61 -14.72 -14.34 6.98
C ASN A 61 -15.82 -13.31 6.70
N ARG A 62 -15.57 -12.01 6.92
CA ARG A 62 -16.58 -10.96 6.79
C ARG A 62 -16.17 -9.92 5.75
N ILE A 63 -17.14 -9.37 5.01
CA ILE A 63 -16.90 -8.19 4.16
C ILE A 63 -16.83 -6.94 5.05
N LEU A 64 -15.71 -6.24 4.98
CA LEU A 64 -15.41 -5.07 5.79
C LEU A 64 -15.60 -3.78 5.01
N THR A 65 -16.05 -2.74 5.71
CA THR A 65 -16.09 -1.38 5.17
C THR A 65 -14.72 -0.70 5.26
N ASN A 66 -14.51 0.39 4.53
CA ASN A 66 -13.29 1.19 4.61
C ASN A 66 -13.00 1.64 6.05
N GLN A 67 -14.04 2.01 6.82
CA GLN A 67 -13.85 2.39 8.23
C GLN A 67 -13.32 1.22 9.07
N ASN A 68 -13.87 0.01 8.90
CA ASN A 68 -13.38 -1.16 9.63
C ASN A 68 -11.92 -1.46 9.30
N VAL A 69 -11.55 -1.31 8.02
CA VAL A 69 -10.16 -1.48 7.56
C VAL A 69 -9.24 -0.43 8.20
N THR A 70 -9.64 0.84 8.23
CA THR A 70 -8.91 1.93 8.92
C THR A 70 -8.77 1.67 10.41
N ASP A 71 -9.80 1.15 11.08
CA ASP A 71 -9.76 0.85 12.51
C ASP A 71 -8.82 -0.33 12.84
N ILE A 72 -8.68 -1.29 11.91
CA ILE A 72 -7.79 -2.43 12.08
C ILE A 72 -6.32 -2.02 11.94
N PHE A 73 -5.98 -1.32 10.85
CA PHE A 73 -4.58 -1.05 10.49
C PHE A 73 -4.11 0.34 10.89
N THR A 74 -5.02 1.32 10.98
CA THR A 74 -4.73 2.73 11.30
C THR A 74 -3.62 3.28 10.40
N ASN A 75 -2.39 3.45 10.89
CA ASN A 75 -1.22 3.90 10.13
C ASN A 75 -0.05 2.89 10.23
N LYS A 76 -0.34 1.62 10.52
CA LYS A 76 0.65 0.58 10.79
C LYS A 76 1.05 -0.16 9.50
N ILE A 77 1.49 0.59 8.49
CA ILE A 77 2.13 0.02 7.29
C ILE A 77 3.64 0.25 7.41
N GLY A 78 4.43 -0.80 7.21
CA GLY A 78 5.86 -0.73 7.45
C GLY A 78 6.61 -1.97 6.99
N VAL A 79 7.88 -2.02 7.32
CA VAL A 79 8.80 -3.12 6.99
C VAL A 79 9.16 -3.92 8.23
N VAL A 80 9.43 -5.21 8.02
CA VAL A 80 9.88 -6.13 9.06
C VAL A 80 10.93 -7.09 8.51
N GLU A 81 11.88 -7.49 9.36
CA GLU A 81 12.94 -8.43 9.00
C GLU A 81 12.35 -9.82 8.78
N ALA A 82 12.62 -10.43 7.62
CA ALA A 82 12.07 -11.72 7.20
C ALA A 82 12.42 -12.84 8.18
N SER A 83 13.58 -12.77 8.83
CA SER A 83 14.03 -13.73 9.84
C SER A 83 13.19 -13.72 11.13
N SER A 84 12.44 -12.64 11.39
CA SER A 84 11.56 -12.54 12.56
C SER A 84 10.18 -13.13 12.32
N ILE A 85 9.84 -13.44 11.06
CA ILE A 85 8.51 -13.85 10.65
C ILE A 85 8.30 -15.34 10.89
N LYS A 86 7.15 -15.70 11.46
CA LYS A 86 6.73 -17.07 11.73
C LYS A 86 5.28 -17.27 11.32
N GLU A 87 4.89 -18.51 11.09
CA GLU A 87 3.50 -18.84 10.84
C GLU A 87 2.62 -18.50 12.05
N LEU A 88 1.43 -17.97 11.79
CA LEU A 88 0.43 -17.64 12.79
C LEU A 88 -0.40 -18.90 13.08
N ILE A 89 -0.11 -19.57 14.19
CA ILE A 89 -0.83 -20.76 14.64
C ILE A 89 -1.70 -20.39 15.84
N VAL A 90 -3.00 -20.67 15.75
CA VAL A 90 -3.98 -20.43 16.82
C VAL A 90 -4.77 -21.71 17.07
N LYS A 91 -4.72 -22.25 18.29
CA LYS A 91 -5.48 -23.46 18.69
C LYS A 91 -5.39 -24.60 17.64
N ASP A 92 -4.17 -24.88 17.21
CA ASP A 92 -3.82 -25.92 16.23
C ASP A 92 -4.23 -25.64 14.76
N GLU A 93 -4.78 -24.46 14.47
CA GLU A 93 -5.04 -24.00 13.10
C GLU A 93 -3.97 -23.02 12.62
N ASN A 94 -3.43 -23.24 11.42
CA ASN A 94 -2.45 -22.37 10.80
C ASN A 94 -3.15 -21.30 9.95
N LEU A 95 -3.36 -20.12 10.53
CA LEU A 95 -4.03 -19.01 9.87
C LEU A 95 -3.18 -18.38 8.76
N SER A 96 -1.88 -18.68 8.67
CA SER A 96 -1.02 -18.23 7.56
C SER A 96 -1.37 -18.88 6.23
N LEU A 97 -2.09 -20.01 6.24
CA LEU A 97 -2.51 -20.70 5.02
C LEU A 97 -3.74 -20.08 4.38
N ILE A 98 -4.49 -19.25 5.12
CA ILE A 98 -5.74 -18.63 4.70
C ILE A 98 -5.49 -17.14 4.47
N SER A 99 -5.60 -16.70 3.21
CA SER A 99 -5.45 -15.29 2.85
C SER A 99 -6.69 -14.47 3.23
N ILE A 100 -6.51 -13.16 3.26
CA ILE A 100 -7.61 -12.19 3.38
C ILE A 100 -8.60 -12.40 2.22
N ARG A 101 -9.90 -12.22 2.50
CA ARG A 101 -10.93 -12.24 1.45
C ARG A 101 -10.64 -11.23 0.34
N GLU A 102 -10.89 -11.61 -0.90
CA GLU A 102 -10.64 -10.75 -2.07
C GLU A 102 -11.34 -9.39 -1.96
N GLU A 103 -12.57 -9.36 -1.45
CA GLU A 103 -13.33 -8.12 -1.24
C GLU A 103 -12.63 -7.19 -0.25
N ASN A 104 -12.05 -7.75 0.81
CA ASN A 104 -11.31 -6.98 1.81
C ASN A 104 -9.95 -6.53 1.28
N ILE A 105 -9.27 -7.33 0.44
CA ILE A 105 -8.04 -6.91 -0.25
C ILE A 105 -8.32 -5.66 -1.09
N LYS A 106 -9.42 -5.65 -1.86
CA LYS A 106 -9.84 -4.48 -2.64
C LYS A 106 -10.07 -3.26 -1.75
N THR A 107 -10.82 -3.42 -0.65
CA THR A 107 -11.06 -2.34 0.32
C THR A 107 -9.76 -1.81 0.94
N ILE A 108 -8.78 -2.68 1.25
CA ILE A 108 -7.47 -2.29 1.78
C ILE A 108 -6.68 -1.49 0.75
N ILE A 109 -6.60 -1.98 -0.49
CA ILE A 109 -5.95 -1.29 -1.61
C ILE A 109 -6.56 0.09 -1.81
N GLU A 110 -7.88 0.21 -1.73
CA GLU A 110 -8.58 1.48 -1.87
C GLU A 110 -8.33 2.43 -0.71
N THR A 111 -8.41 1.94 0.52
CA THR A 111 -8.28 2.75 1.73
C THR A 111 -6.86 3.30 1.90
N TYR A 112 -5.85 2.47 1.64
CA TYR A 112 -4.44 2.84 1.83
C TYR A 112 -3.72 3.24 0.55
N SER A 113 -4.39 3.16 -0.61
CA SER A 113 -3.79 3.45 -1.92
C SER A 113 -2.47 2.68 -2.14
N VAL A 114 -2.41 1.42 -1.70
CA VAL A 114 -1.23 0.57 -1.87
C VAL A 114 -1.20 -0.03 -3.27
N PHE A 115 -0.06 0.06 -3.95
CA PHE A 115 0.13 -0.48 -5.30
C PHE A 115 0.63 -1.92 -5.24
N VAL A 116 -0.20 -2.83 -4.76
CA VAL A 116 0.11 -4.27 -4.68
C VAL A 116 -0.98 -5.03 -5.40
N LYS A 117 -0.61 -6.03 -6.20
CA LYS A 117 -1.56 -6.90 -6.92
C LYS A 117 -2.57 -7.50 -5.96
N GLY A 118 -3.84 -7.46 -6.32
CA GLY A 118 -4.91 -8.00 -5.48
C GLY A 118 -4.94 -9.53 -5.39
N ASN A 119 -4.36 -10.23 -6.36
CA ASN A 119 -4.25 -11.68 -6.31
C ASN A 119 -3.12 -12.13 -5.35
N VAL A 120 -3.35 -13.25 -4.66
CA VAL A 120 -2.34 -13.85 -3.78
C VAL A 120 -1.18 -14.39 -4.63
N ILE A 121 0.04 -14.07 -4.22
CA ILE A 121 1.29 -14.52 -4.84
C ILE A 121 2.12 -15.24 -3.78
N GLU A 122 2.61 -16.43 -4.12
CA GLU A 122 3.55 -17.19 -3.28
C GLU A 122 4.99 -16.93 -3.73
N PHE A 123 5.90 -16.74 -2.78
CA PHE A 123 7.31 -16.42 -3.03
C PHE A 123 8.23 -16.95 -1.92
N ASP A 124 9.52 -17.15 -2.19
CA ASP A 124 10.49 -17.59 -1.17
C ASP A 124 11.35 -16.42 -0.68
N SER A 125 11.56 -16.32 0.62
CA SER A 125 12.51 -15.37 1.25
C SER A 125 13.88 -15.32 0.58
N ASN A 126 14.34 -16.46 0.07
CA ASN A 126 15.64 -16.60 -0.56
C ASN A 126 15.71 -15.92 -1.94
N ASP A 127 14.58 -15.55 -2.53
CA ASP A 127 14.52 -14.87 -3.83
C ASP A 127 14.87 -13.38 -3.71
N PHE A 128 15.00 -12.84 -2.49
CA PHE A 128 15.31 -11.42 -2.22
C PHE A 128 16.19 -11.25 -0.98
N ASP A 129 17.05 -12.23 -0.71
CA ASP A 129 17.99 -12.22 0.42
C ASP A 129 19.26 -11.36 0.17
N SER A 130 19.42 -10.86 -1.06
CA SER A 130 20.59 -10.12 -1.53
C SER A 130 20.17 -9.08 -2.57
N ILE A 131 20.97 -8.03 -2.73
CA ILE A 131 20.70 -6.93 -3.67
C ILE A 131 20.60 -7.48 -5.10
N ASP A 132 21.55 -8.32 -5.53
CA ASP A 132 21.57 -8.89 -6.88
C ASP A 132 20.29 -9.66 -7.21
N LYS A 133 19.78 -10.46 -6.26
CA LYS A 133 18.52 -11.20 -6.47
C LYS A 133 17.31 -10.31 -6.46
N LEU A 134 17.32 -9.27 -5.61
CA LEU A 134 16.26 -8.29 -5.55
C LEU A 134 16.13 -7.48 -6.85
N GLU A 135 17.26 -7.10 -7.45
CA GLU A 135 17.31 -6.43 -8.76
C GLU A 135 16.92 -7.38 -9.91
N ALA A 136 17.26 -8.67 -9.79
CA ALA A 136 16.89 -9.69 -10.78
C ALA A 136 15.43 -10.15 -10.67
N ALA A 137 14.78 -9.91 -9.53
CA ALA A 137 13.38 -10.24 -9.33
C ALA A 137 12.53 -9.33 -10.24
N ASN A 138 11.89 -9.91 -11.26
CA ASN A 138 10.87 -9.20 -12.02
C ASN A 138 9.81 -8.64 -11.05
N GLU A 139 9.43 -7.37 -11.22
CA GLU A 139 8.44 -6.70 -10.39
C GLU A 139 7.05 -7.33 -10.62
N ILE A 140 6.78 -8.44 -9.94
CA ILE A 140 5.55 -9.23 -10.04
C ILE A 140 4.53 -8.86 -8.97
N PHE A 141 4.91 -8.09 -7.95
CA PHE A 141 4.07 -7.80 -6.79
C PHE A 141 3.30 -6.49 -6.94
N THR A 142 3.88 -5.51 -7.62
CA THR A 142 3.27 -4.19 -7.82
C THR A 142 2.29 -4.20 -8.99
N GLU A 143 1.15 -3.53 -8.82
CA GLU A 143 0.22 -3.22 -9.91
C GLU A 143 -0.21 -1.77 -9.80
N LEU A 144 0.17 -0.99 -10.80
CA LEU A 144 -0.26 0.39 -10.96
C LEU A 144 -1.17 0.48 -12.19
N ASN A 145 -2.47 0.51 -11.95
CA ASN A 145 -3.46 0.73 -12.99
C ASN A 145 -4.21 2.04 -12.73
N LEU A 146 -3.62 3.16 -13.16
CA LEU A 146 -4.16 4.50 -12.96
C LEU A 146 -5.62 4.62 -13.45
N LYS A 147 -5.97 3.94 -14.54
CA LYS A 147 -7.30 4.00 -15.16
C LYS A 147 -8.39 3.39 -14.29
N SER A 148 -8.07 2.32 -13.55
CA SER A 148 -9.04 1.65 -12.67
C SER A 148 -9.20 2.33 -11.31
N MET A 149 -8.27 3.20 -10.92
CA MET A 149 -8.34 3.91 -9.63
C MET A 149 -9.57 4.83 -9.56
N SER A 150 -10.21 4.87 -8.40
CA SER A 150 -11.24 5.86 -8.10
C SER A 150 -10.65 7.27 -8.02
N ILE A 151 -11.48 8.30 -8.21
CA ILE A 151 -11.03 9.69 -8.09
C ILE A 151 -10.47 9.99 -6.69
N ASN A 152 -11.07 9.40 -5.65
CA ASN A 152 -10.61 9.58 -4.27
C ASN A 152 -9.21 8.99 -4.07
N GLN A 153 -8.93 7.79 -4.61
CA GLN A 153 -7.59 7.20 -4.53
C GLN A 153 -6.55 8.05 -5.26
N LEU A 154 -6.89 8.55 -6.45
CA LEU A 154 -5.98 9.41 -7.21
C LEU A 154 -5.67 10.70 -6.44
N LEU A 155 -6.68 11.37 -5.90
CA LEU A 155 -6.50 12.58 -5.09
C LEU A 155 -5.70 12.33 -3.80
N ASN A 156 -5.97 11.23 -3.10
CA ASN A 156 -5.20 10.85 -1.90
C ASN A 156 -3.74 10.55 -2.22
N THR A 157 -3.49 9.88 -3.35
CA THR A 157 -2.13 9.59 -3.82
C THR A 157 -1.40 10.88 -4.19
N ILE A 158 -2.06 11.79 -4.91
CA ILE A 158 -1.51 13.12 -5.24
C ILE A 158 -1.16 13.88 -3.96
N ASN A 159 -2.08 13.97 -3.01
CA ASN A 159 -1.85 14.69 -1.76
C ASN A 159 -0.65 14.11 -0.99
N SER A 160 -0.58 12.78 -0.87
CA SER A 160 0.54 12.12 -0.19
C SER A 160 1.86 12.32 -0.92
N GLY A 161 1.87 12.17 -2.25
CA GLY A 161 3.06 12.38 -3.06
C GLY A 161 3.52 13.84 -3.08
N MET A 162 2.61 14.81 -3.04
CA MET A 162 2.95 16.23 -2.90
C MET A 162 3.59 16.53 -1.55
N ASN A 163 3.10 15.94 -0.45
CA ASN A 163 3.71 16.07 0.86
C ASN A 163 5.13 15.48 0.89
N ASP A 164 5.32 14.27 0.34
CA ASP A 164 6.65 13.66 0.19
C ASP A 164 7.59 14.51 -0.67
N TYR A 165 7.06 15.07 -1.77
CA TYR A 165 7.80 15.96 -2.65
C TYR A 165 8.31 17.20 -1.92
N TYR A 166 7.46 17.87 -1.15
CA TYR A 166 7.87 19.03 -0.36
C TYR A 166 8.87 18.64 0.75
N GLY A 167 8.69 17.49 1.39
CA GLY A 167 9.63 16.96 2.38
C GLY A 167 11.02 16.78 1.79
N LYS A 168 11.14 16.03 0.68
CA LYS A 168 12.41 15.80 -0.02
C LYS A 168 13.06 17.08 -0.55
N LEU A 169 12.25 18.02 -1.02
CA LEU A 169 12.75 19.32 -1.48
C LEU A 169 13.34 20.15 -0.34
N ASN A 170 12.77 20.06 0.86
CA ASN A 170 13.33 20.69 2.06
C ASN A 170 14.63 20.00 2.51
N GLU A 171 14.72 18.68 2.43
CA GLU A 171 15.97 17.95 2.71
C GLU A 171 17.10 18.36 1.76
N LEU A 172 16.81 18.51 0.47
CA LEU A 172 17.79 18.97 -0.53
C LEU A 172 18.27 20.41 -0.30
N ARG A 173 17.52 21.21 0.46
CA ARG A 173 17.90 22.56 0.89
C ARG A 173 18.79 22.56 2.13
N ASN A 174 18.99 21.42 2.78
CA ASN A 174 19.90 21.32 3.93
C ASN A 174 21.36 21.53 3.46
N PRO A 175 22.05 22.56 3.96
CA PRO A 175 23.43 22.87 3.55
C PRO A 175 24.45 21.79 3.97
N GLU A 176 24.11 20.89 4.89
CA GLU A 176 25.01 19.84 5.40
C GLU A 176 24.97 18.53 4.58
N ILE A 177 24.19 18.48 3.51
CA ILE A 177 24.05 17.25 2.72
C ILE A 177 25.29 16.98 1.85
N SER A 178 25.73 15.73 1.77
CA SER A 178 26.84 15.35 0.90
C SER A 178 26.44 15.45 -0.58
N GLU A 179 27.38 15.76 -1.47
CA GLU A 179 27.10 15.88 -2.92
C GLU A 179 26.62 14.54 -3.52
N THR A 180 27.12 13.40 -3.03
CA THR A 180 26.68 12.07 -3.47
C THR A 180 25.21 11.80 -3.09
N ASP A 181 24.83 12.14 -1.86
CA ASP A 181 23.44 11.99 -1.38
C ASP A 181 22.49 12.95 -2.09
N LYS A 182 22.99 14.15 -2.40
CA LYS A 182 22.24 15.17 -3.13
C LYS A 182 21.89 14.72 -4.55
N ILE A 183 22.81 14.06 -5.25
CA ILE A 183 22.55 13.49 -6.58
C ILE A 183 21.48 12.40 -6.49
N GLN A 184 21.62 11.44 -5.56
CA GLN A 184 20.65 10.36 -5.37
C GLN A 184 19.25 10.90 -5.02
N LYS A 185 19.18 11.86 -4.09
CA LYS A 185 17.91 12.50 -3.71
C LYS A 185 17.29 13.31 -4.85
N THR A 186 18.09 13.95 -5.70
CA THR A 186 17.59 14.68 -6.89
C THR A 186 16.98 13.73 -7.92
N LEU A 187 17.59 12.56 -8.15
CA LEU A 187 17.03 11.52 -9.01
C LEU A 187 15.72 10.96 -8.43
N GLY A 188 15.67 10.71 -7.13
CA GLY A 188 14.44 10.33 -6.42
C GLY A 188 13.33 11.36 -6.55
N LEU A 189 13.67 12.65 -6.44
CA LEU A 189 12.74 13.77 -6.60
C LEU A 189 12.20 13.85 -8.04
N SER A 190 13.05 13.67 -9.05
CA SER A 190 12.66 13.69 -10.46
C SER A 190 11.69 12.55 -10.80
N THR A 191 11.95 11.36 -10.23
CA THR A 191 11.04 10.20 -10.36
C THR A 191 9.69 10.46 -9.71
N LEU A 192 9.69 11.05 -8.51
CA LEU A 192 8.47 11.41 -7.80
C LEU A 192 7.64 12.45 -8.58
N GLN A 193 8.28 13.48 -9.14
CA GLN A 193 7.62 14.45 -10.01
C GLN A 193 6.96 13.78 -11.23
N GLY A 194 7.70 12.90 -11.93
CA GLY A 194 7.16 12.17 -13.08
C GLY A 194 5.93 11.34 -12.72
N ASN A 195 5.98 10.62 -11.60
CA ASN A 195 4.84 9.86 -11.10
C ASN A 195 3.65 10.76 -10.78
N LEU A 196 3.87 11.85 -10.05
CA LEU A 196 2.82 12.82 -9.69
C LEU A 196 2.12 13.38 -10.93
N ILE A 197 2.87 13.72 -11.99
CA ILE A 197 2.29 14.20 -13.25
C ILE A 197 1.30 13.18 -13.83
N LEU A 198 1.68 11.89 -13.89
CA LEU A 198 0.80 10.83 -14.40
C LEU A 198 -0.49 10.71 -13.56
N PHE A 199 -0.40 10.82 -12.24
CA PHE A 199 -1.57 10.83 -11.36
C PHE A 199 -2.45 12.06 -11.59
N PHE A 200 -1.86 13.25 -11.75
CA PHE A 200 -2.60 14.48 -12.07
C PHE A 200 -3.33 14.38 -13.41
N GLU A 201 -2.67 13.91 -14.46
CA GLU A 201 -3.26 13.76 -15.79
C GLU A 201 -4.48 12.82 -15.78
N GLU A 202 -4.37 11.66 -15.12
CA GLU A 202 -5.50 10.73 -15.02
C GLU A 202 -6.63 11.27 -14.15
N THR A 203 -6.30 12.05 -13.11
CA THR A 203 -7.30 12.74 -12.27
C THR A 203 -8.09 13.74 -13.09
N LEU A 204 -7.41 14.60 -13.86
CA LEU A 204 -8.04 15.58 -14.75
C LEU A 204 -8.97 14.89 -15.75
N ARG A 205 -8.48 13.82 -16.40
CA ARG A 205 -9.28 13.03 -17.35
C ARG A 205 -10.57 12.49 -16.73
N LYS A 206 -10.52 11.99 -15.49
CA LYS A 206 -11.72 11.51 -14.78
C LYS A 206 -12.65 12.65 -14.37
N MET A 207 -12.11 13.80 -13.94
CA MET A 207 -12.91 14.98 -13.64
C MET A 207 -13.66 15.48 -14.88
N ASP A 208 -13.00 15.58 -16.03
CA ASP A 208 -13.63 15.96 -17.29
C ASP A 208 -14.76 14.99 -17.66
N GLY A 209 -14.53 13.69 -17.49
CA GLY A 209 -15.56 12.67 -17.70
C GLY A 209 -16.77 12.81 -16.77
N LEU A 210 -16.57 13.18 -15.51
CA LEU A 210 -17.65 13.44 -14.54
C LEU A 210 -18.43 14.71 -14.91
N ILE A 211 -17.73 15.80 -15.28
CA ILE A 211 -18.35 17.06 -15.70
C ILE A 211 -19.22 16.85 -16.94
N GLY A 212 -18.74 16.04 -17.90
CA GLY A 212 -19.52 15.66 -19.09
C GLY A 212 -20.83 14.96 -18.73
N LYS A 213 -20.78 13.93 -17.85
CA LYS A 213 -21.97 13.21 -17.38
C LYS A 213 -22.96 14.13 -16.65
N GLN A 214 -22.47 15.03 -15.79
CA GLN A 214 -23.31 16.00 -15.10
C GLN A 214 -23.99 16.97 -16.08
N HIS A 215 -23.29 17.38 -17.15
CA HIS A 215 -23.88 18.20 -18.21
C HIS A 215 -25.03 17.48 -18.92
N GLU A 216 -24.86 16.19 -19.23
CA GLU A 216 -25.90 15.36 -19.85
C GLU A 216 -27.13 15.21 -18.93
N GLU A 217 -26.92 14.92 -17.66
CA GLU A 217 -28.00 14.81 -16.67
C GLU A 217 -28.76 16.14 -16.50
N ILE A 218 -28.05 17.27 -16.41
CA ILE A 218 -28.67 18.61 -16.32
C ILE A 218 -29.50 18.89 -17.57
N ALA A 219 -29.00 18.56 -18.76
CA ALA A 219 -29.73 18.76 -20.01
C ALA A 219 -31.02 17.91 -20.04
N GLU A 220 -30.97 16.67 -19.56
CA GLU A 220 -32.14 15.80 -19.49
C GLU A 220 -33.16 16.27 -18.45
N LEU A 221 -32.72 16.67 -17.25
CA LEU A 221 -33.59 17.26 -16.22
C LEU A 221 -34.28 18.53 -16.72
N LYS A 222 -33.56 19.41 -17.43
CA LYS A 222 -34.15 20.61 -18.06
C LYS A 222 -35.24 20.25 -19.07
N LYS A 223 -35.02 19.24 -19.92
CA LYS A 223 -36.03 18.76 -20.87
C LYS A 223 -37.28 18.21 -20.16
N GLN A 224 -37.10 17.50 -19.05
CA GLN A 224 -38.22 16.95 -18.27
C GLN A 224 -39.04 18.05 -17.60
N ILE A 225 -38.39 19.10 -17.09
CA ILE A 225 -39.07 20.27 -16.52
C ILE A 225 -39.85 21.03 -17.61
N MET A 226 -39.29 21.21 -18.81
CA MET A 226 -39.97 21.89 -19.92
C MET A 226 -41.13 21.11 -20.55
N LYS A 227 -41.26 19.81 -20.24
CA LYS A 227 -42.36 18.94 -20.69
C LYS A 227 -43.53 18.87 -19.70
N LYS A 228 -43.41 19.47 -18.51
CA LYS A 228 -44.49 19.69 -17.55
C LYS A 228 -45.09 21.07 -17.73
#